data_AF-A0A7S4DRB6-F1
#
_entry.id   AF-A0A7S4DRB6-F1
#
_cell.length_a   1.000
_cell.length_b   1.000
_cell.length_c   1.000
_cell.angle_alpha   90.00
_cell.angle_beta   90.00
_cell.angle_gamma   90.00
#
_symmetry.space_group_name_H-M   'P 1'
#
loop_
_entity.id
_entity.type
_entity.pdbx_description
1 polymer ?
#
loop_
_entity_poly.entity_id
_entity_poly.type
_entity_poly.pdbx_seq_one_letter_code
_entity_poly.pdbx_strand_id
1 'polypeptide(L)'
;HDHDHDDHDDHDDGLSDEQKTKEIVDEFQWAWNAYKKYAWGHDDVKPLSKSYEDNYGMALTMVDSMDTMALMGLTKEYDECVEWIKDNLKFDHQKDINLFETTIRVLGGLLGAHTLRPSPALLEKAIELGDAMLFAFDTPTGVPHGTLDLKDQKGHNPSWTSEHSTVAEVGSIQMEFRLLSKRTGNPVYREKVAKPTHWLKEALNERGLFTQFISPITGRLRPGVITLGARVDSVYEYFLKLWVMEGGRDAESRRLWEASIQKILSELTLRSNATGLTFVAEKNGHTLLGKMDHLVCFLPGVMALDYTFRRETKKKILKNNDHSDQTNDEDDNKLTPVNFPNEDDDHHDDHDDDD
;
A
#
# COMPACT_ATOMS: atom_id res chain seq x y z
N HIS A 1 -34.15 -23.45 -48.10
CA HIS A 1 -33.77 -22.07 -47.77
C HIS A 1 -33.10 -22.15 -46.44
N ASP A 2 -31.79 -22.26 -46.53
CA ASP A 2 -30.86 -22.33 -45.42
C ASP A 2 -30.89 -20.98 -44.68
N HIS A 3 -31.09 -21.04 -43.37
CA HIS A 3 -30.69 -19.98 -42.48
C HIS A 3 -29.49 -20.51 -41.73
N ASP A 4 -28.31 -20.17 -42.27
CA ASP A 4 -27.04 -20.30 -41.60
C ASP A 4 -27.10 -19.51 -40.29
N HIS A 5 -26.88 -20.21 -39.19
CA HIS A 5 -26.53 -19.61 -37.92
C HIS A 5 -25.10 -19.09 -38.08
N ASP A 6 -24.95 -17.76 -38.17
CA ASP A 6 -23.68 -17.10 -37.92
C ASP A 6 -23.38 -17.24 -36.41
N ASP A 7 -22.75 -18.36 -36.05
CA ASP A 7 -21.97 -18.47 -34.83
C ASP A 7 -20.81 -17.48 -34.97
N HIS A 8 -20.95 -16.31 -34.36
CA HIS A 8 -19.82 -15.44 -34.06
C HIS A 8 -18.96 -16.15 -33.00
N ASP A 9 -18.11 -17.07 -33.47
CA ASP A 9 -16.91 -17.50 -32.76
C ASP A 9 -15.98 -16.28 -32.65
N ASP A 10 -16.12 -15.53 -31.56
CA ASP A 10 -15.06 -14.64 -31.07
C ASP A 10 -13.89 -15.54 -30.65
N HIS A 11 -13.09 -15.95 -31.64
CA HIS A 11 -11.77 -16.52 -31.40
C HIS A 11 -10.91 -15.46 -30.71
N ASP A 12 -10.79 -15.58 -29.39
CA ASP A 12 -9.74 -14.90 -28.61
C ASP A 12 -8.38 -15.44 -29.09
N ASP A 13 -7.83 -14.81 -30.14
CA ASP A 13 -6.48 -15.02 -30.66
C ASP A 13 -5.39 -14.51 -29.67
N GLY A 14 -5.75 -14.30 -28.40
CA GLY A 14 -4.87 -13.86 -27.34
C GLY A 14 -3.88 -14.92 -26.88
N LEU A 15 -2.74 -14.46 -26.35
CA LEU A 15 -1.79 -15.32 -25.65
C LEU A 15 -2.47 -16.06 -24.49
N SER A 16 -2.11 -17.32 -24.28
CA SER A 16 -2.53 -18.07 -23.09
C SER A 16 -1.95 -17.43 -21.81
N ASP A 17 -2.56 -17.70 -20.66
CA ASP A 17 -2.04 -17.19 -19.37
C ASP A 17 -0.61 -17.65 -19.10
N GLU A 18 -0.25 -18.86 -19.53
CA GLU A 18 1.11 -19.38 -19.46
C GLU A 18 2.08 -18.58 -20.34
N GLN A 19 1.68 -18.23 -21.56
CA GLN A 19 2.47 -17.40 -22.47
C GLN A 19 2.64 -15.98 -21.91
N LYS A 20 1.56 -15.36 -21.42
CA LYS A 20 1.60 -14.03 -20.78
C LYS A 20 2.52 -14.03 -19.56
N THR A 21 2.41 -15.05 -18.71
CA THR A 21 3.29 -15.18 -17.52
C THR A 21 4.75 -15.33 -17.94
N LYS A 22 5.02 -16.14 -18.97
CA LYS A 22 6.37 -16.31 -19.49
C LYS A 22 6.95 -14.99 -20.02
N GLU A 23 6.18 -14.21 -20.77
CA GLU A 23 6.64 -12.91 -21.29
C GLU A 23 7.00 -11.94 -20.14
N ILE A 24 6.22 -11.93 -19.06
CA ILE A 24 6.52 -11.12 -17.86
C ILE A 24 7.84 -11.56 -17.20
N VAL A 25 8.10 -12.86 -17.11
CA VAL A 25 9.37 -13.39 -16.57
C VAL A 25 10.54 -13.02 -17.48
N ASP A 26 10.36 -13.12 -18.80
CA ASP A 26 11.40 -12.77 -19.77
C ASP A 26 11.74 -11.26 -19.70
N GLU A 27 10.74 -10.39 -19.54
CA GLU A 27 10.92 -8.94 -19.35
C GLU A 27 11.63 -8.62 -18.02
N PHE A 28 11.25 -9.29 -16.93
CA PHE A 28 11.94 -9.16 -15.64
C PHE A 28 13.41 -9.55 -15.78
N GLN A 29 13.71 -10.68 -16.43
CA GLN A 29 15.09 -11.12 -16.65
C GLN A 29 15.86 -10.14 -17.52
N TRP A 30 15.24 -9.55 -18.55
CA TRP A 30 15.87 -8.52 -19.37
C TRP A 30 16.28 -7.31 -18.53
N ALA A 31 15.36 -6.77 -17.73
CA ALA A 31 15.62 -5.64 -16.84
C ALA A 31 16.68 -5.99 -15.76
N TRP A 32 16.55 -7.15 -15.13
CA TRP A 32 17.46 -7.64 -14.11
C TRP A 32 18.88 -7.84 -14.63
N ASN A 33 19.04 -8.37 -15.84
CA ASN A 33 20.34 -8.52 -16.47
C ASN A 33 21.01 -7.17 -16.76
N ALA A 34 20.24 -6.13 -17.09
CA ALA A 34 20.76 -4.79 -17.22
C ALA A 34 21.22 -4.22 -15.87
N TYR A 35 20.41 -4.38 -14.81
CA TYR A 35 20.79 -3.99 -13.44
C TYR A 35 22.07 -4.70 -12.99
N LYS A 36 22.13 -6.02 -13.09
CA LYS A 36 23.28 -6.84 -12.71
C LYS A 36 24.55 -6.45 -13.48
N LYS A 37 24.43 -6.02 -14.74
CA LYS A 37 25.57 -5.62 -15.55
C LYS A 37 26.11 -4.23 -15.22
N TYR A 38 25.24 -3.27 -14.93
CA TYR A 38 25.61 -1.85 -14.87
C TYR A 38 25.47 -1.21 -13.48
N ALA A 39 24.79 -1.86 -12.54
CA ALA A 39 24.39 -1.28 -11.26
C ALA A 39 24.36 -2.31 -10.11
N TRP A 40 25.12 -3.41 -10.21
CA TRP A 40 25.12 -4.46 -9.18
C TRP A 40 25.50 -3.91 -7.80
N GLY A 41 24.56 -3.98 -6.85
CA GLY A 41 24.75 -3.47 -5.48
C GLY A 41 24.47 -1.97 -5.30
N HIS A 42 24.11 -1.28 -6.38
CA HIS A 42 23.67 0.11 -6.36
C HIS A 42 22.14 0.21 -6.30
N ASP A 43 21.62 1.39 -5.99
CA ASP A 43 20.18 1.57 -5.81
C ASP A 43 19.41 1.42 -7.11
N ASP A 44 19.80 2.17 -8.13
CA ASP A 44 19.06 2.27 -9.38
C ASP A 44 19.99 2.14 -10.59
N VAL A 45 19.54 1.42 -11.62
CA VAL A 45 20.22 1.42 -12.92
C VAL A 45 19.81 2.64 -13.74
N LYS A 46 20.79 3.29 -14.38
CA LYS A 46 20.58 4.31 -15.42
C LYS A 46 20.73 3.63 -16.79
N PRO A 47 19.64 3.10 -17.39
CA PRO A 47 19.74 2.17 -18.53
C PRO A 47 20.32 2.81 -19.79
N LEU A 48 20.00 4.09 -20.05
CA LEU A 48 20.49 4.80 -21.24
C LEU A 48 21.99 5.08 -21.17
N SER A 49 22.48 5.51 -20.01
CA SER A 49 23.90 5.82 -19.81
C SER A 49 24.73 4.60 -19.37
N LYS A 50 24.10 3.44 -19.13
CA LYS A 50 24.75 2.21 -18.66
C LYS A 50 25.57 2.44 -17.38
N SER A 51 24.97 3.16 -16.43
CA SER A 51 25.55 3.52 -15.15
C SER A 51 24.53 3.24 -14.05
N TYR A 52 24.78 3.71 -12.84
CA TYR A 52 23.87 3.68 -11.71
C TYR A 52 23.66 5.06 -11.09
N GLU A 53 22.72 5.12 -10.14
CA GLU A 53 22.51 6.20 -9.19
C GLU A 53 22.27 5.61 -7.81
N ASP A 54 22.83 6.25 -6.80
CA ASP A 54 22.61 5.90 -5.39
C ASP A 54 21.91 7.08 -4.71
N ASN A 55 20.65 6.87 -4.37
CA ASN A 55 19.84 7.82 -3.62
C ASN A 55 20.06 7.62 -2.12
N TYR A 56 20.07 6.36 -1.67
CA TYR A 56 20.26 5.93 -0.28
C TYR A 56 21.49 5.04 -0.09
N GLY A 57 22.01 4.37 -1.13
CA GLY A 57 23.10 3.42 -1.00
C GLY A 57 22.70 2.18 -0.20
N MET A 58 21.54 1.59 -0.52
CA MET A 58 20.97 0.41 0.13
C MET A 58 20.63 -0.71 -0.87
N ALA A 59 21.16 -0.64 -2.09
CA ALA A 59 20.88 -1.57 -3.17
C ALA A 59 19.37 -1.74 -3.43
N LEU A 60 18.65 -0.60 -3.49
CA LEU A 60 17.18 -0.56 -3.60
C LEU A 60 16.61 -1.55 -4.61
N THR A 61 17.05 -1.50 -5.88
CA THR A 61 16.56 -2.41 -6.92
C THR A 61 16.83 -3.88 -6.58
N MET A 62 17.98 -4.21 -5.98
CA MET A 62 18.27 -5.59 -5.58
C MET A 62 17.27 -6.08 -4.54
N VAL A 63 17.10 -5.32 -3.45
CA VAL A 63 16.23 -5.71 -2.33
C VAL A 63 14.76 -5.77 -2.77
N ASP A 64 14.30 -4.77 -3.51
CA ASP A 64 12.92 -4.62 -3.97
C ASP A 64 12.52 -5.65 -5.05
N SER A 65 13.51 -6.35 -5.63
CA SER A 65 13.27 -7.38 -6.66
C SER A 65 13.24 -8.81 -6.11
N MET A 66 13.68 -9.04 -4.87
CA MET A 66 13.92 -10.40 -4.37
C MET A 66 12.64 -11.23 -4.19
N ASP A 67 11.57 -10.63 -3.68
CA ASP A 67 10.29 -11.33 -3.53
C ASP A 67 9.65 -11.67 -4.89
N THR A 68 9.82 -10.78 -5.88
CA THR A 68 9.44 -11.02 -7.28
C THR A 68 10.22 -12.20 -7.85
N MET A 69 11.54 -12.26 -7.65
CA MET A 69 12.34 -13.42 -8.05
C MET A 69 11.86 -14.72 -7.40
N ALA A 70 11.51 -14.67 -6.12
CA ALA A 70 10.99 -15.83 -5.41
C ALA A 70 9.66 -16.31 -6.00
N LEU A 71 8.74 -15.41 -6.34
CA LEU A 71 7.46 -15.73 -6.97
C LEU A 71 7.64 -16.28 -8.39
N MET A 72 8.60 -15.75 -9.16
CA MET A 72 8.90 -16.19 -10.53
C MET A 72 9.74 -17.47 -10.61
N GLY A 73 10.22 -18.01 -9.48
CA GLY A 73 11.09 -19.19 -9.45
C GLY A 73 12.53 -18.93 -9.89
N LEU A 74 12.98 -17.67 -9.89
CA LEU A 74 14.33 -17.22 -10.23
C LEU A 74 15.31 -17.43 -9.06
N THR A 75 15.44 -18.70 -8.67
CA THR A 75 16.15 -19.12 -7.43
C THR A 75 17.64 -18.78 -7.44
N LYS A 76 18.29 -18.83 -8.59
CA LYS A 76 19.72 -18.52 -8.74
C LYS A 76 19.99 -17.03 -8.50
N GLU A 77 19.22 -16.16 -9.15
CA GLU A 77 19.30 -14.72 -9.00
C GLU A 77 19.01 -14.31 -7.55
N TYR A 78 18.01 -14.93 -6.94
CA TYR A 78 17.69 -14.73 -5.52
C TYR A 78 18.89 -15.07 -4.61
N ASP A 79 19.53 -16.22 -4.83
CA ASP A 79 20.66 -16.66 -4.00
C ASP A 79 21.89 -15.76 -4.14
N GLU A 80 22.17 -15.28 -5.35
CA GLU A 80 23.22 -14.30 -5.59
C GLU A 80 22.96 -12.98 -4.81
N CYS A 81 21.68 -12.56 -4.72
CA CYS A 81 21.30 -11.39 -3.93
C CYS A 81 21.48 -11.62 -2.42
N VAL A 82 21.06 -12.78 -1.90
CA VAL A 82 21.23 -13.12 -0.47
C VAL A 82 22.69 -13.07 -0.06
N GLU A 83 23.58 -13.68 -0.85
CA GLU A 83 25.01 -13.67 -0.56
C GLU A 83 25.60 -12.25 -0.61
N TRP A 84 25.19 -11.44 -1.60
CA TRP A 84 25.63 -10.05 -1.65
C TRP A 84 25.14 -9.24 -0.44
N ILE A 85 23.86 -9.34 -0.08
CA ILE A 85 23.23 -8.59 1.02
C ILE A 85 23.90 -8.92 2.35
N LYS A 86 24.13 -10.21 2.61
CA LYS A 86 24.77 -10.70 3.84
C LYS A 86 26.10 -10.00 4.09
N ASP A 87 26.94 -9.91 3.07
CA ASP A 87 28.30 -9.39 3.23
C ASP A 87 28.37 -7.87 3.10
N ASN A 88 27.55 -7.27 2.23
CA ASN A 88 27.75 -5.90 1.75
C ASN A 88 26.69 -4.88 2.22
N LEU A 89 25.45 -5.30 2.51
CA LEU A 89 24.42 -4.34 2.92
C LEU A 89 24.64 -3.89 4.37
N LYS A 90 24.85 -2.59 4.57
CA LYS A 90 25.11 -1.95 5.88
C LYS A 90 24.21 -0.73 6.05
N PHE A 91 23.85 -0.40 7.30
CA PHE A 91 22.95 0.70 7.65
C PHE A 91 23.60 1.71 8.61
N ASP A 92 24.88 2.03 8.40
CA ASP A 92 25.72 2.79 9.34
C ASP A 92 26.25 4.13 8.78
N HIS A 93 25.97 4.43 7.51
CA HIS A 93 26.52 5.60 6.84
C HIS A 93 25.50 6.42 6.03
N GLN A 94 24.27 5.93 5.90
CA GLN A 94 23.24 6.57 5.10
C GLN A 94 22.75 7.87 5.73
N LYS A 95 22.64 8.89 4.87
CA LYS A 95 22.23 10.25 5.21
C LYS A 95 21.04 10.64 4.35
N ASP A 96 20.18 11.48 4.91
CA ASP A 96 18.99 12.02 4.25
C ASP A 96 18.08 10.97 3.59
N ILE A 97 17.97 9.79 4.19
CA ILE A 97 17.04 8.75 3.72
C ILE A 97 15.62 9.10 4.14
N ASN A 98 14.63 8.65 3.38
CA ASN A 98 13.23 8.80 3.78
C ASN A 98 12.73 7.56 4.54
N LEU A 99 12.24 7.75 5.77
CA LEU A 99 11.74 6.66 6.63
C LEU A 99 10.70 5.79 5.92
N PHE A 100 9.76 6.40 5.21
CA PHE A 100 8.69 5.69 4.52
C PHE A 100 9.23 4.88 3.34
N GLU A 101 10.01 5.49 2.45
CA GLU A 101 10.60 4.79 1.30
C GLU A 101 11.52 3.65 1.75
N THR A 102 12.37 3.88 2.76
CA THR A 102 13.23 2.85 3.33
C THR A 102 12.42 1.73 3.98
N THR A 103 11.31 2.06 4.64
CA THR A 103 10.44 1.06 5.25
C THR A 103 9.76 0.19 4.20
N ILE A 104 9.04 0.78 3.24
CA ILE A 104 8.23 0.00 2.31
C ILE A 104 9.08 -0.80 1.31
N ARG A 105 10.25 -0.28 0.91
CA ARG A 105 11.12 -0.95 -0.08
C ARG A 105 12.12 -1.87 0.57
N VAL A 106 12.91 -1.36 1.52
CA VAL A 106 14.04 -2.13 2.08
C VAL A 106 13.58 -3.03 3.20
N LEU A 107 12.92 -2.50 4.23
CA LEU A 107 12.43 -3.34 5.32
C LEU A 107 11.33 -4.30 4.82
N GLY A 108 10.39 -3.79 4.03
CA GLY A 108 9.35 -4.57 3.34
C GLY A 108 9.93 -5.66 2.45
N GLY A 109 10.86 -5.31 1.55
CA GLY A 109 11.51 -6.26 0.63
C GLY A 109 12.29 -7.35 1.37
N LEU A 110 13.08 -7.01 2.40
CA LEU A 110 13.81 -8.00 3.21
C LEU A 110 12.85 -8.97 3.93
N LEU A 111 11.79 -8.45 4.55
CA LEU A 111 10.78 -9.26 5.26
C LEU A 111 9.92 -10.10 4.30
N GLY A 112 9.56 -9.55 3.14
CA GLY A 112 8.80 -10.20 2.08
C GLY A 112 9.58 -11.35 1.47
N ALA A 113 10.82 -11.08 1.04
CA ALA A 113 11.74 -12.08 0.51
C ALA A 113 12.00 -13.21 1.52
N HIS A 114 12.25 -12.87 2.80
CA HIS A 114 12.41 -13.86 3.86
C HIS A 114 11.13 -14.69 4.10
N THR A 115 9.95 -14.08 3.96
CA THR A 115 8.68 -14.77 4.17
C THR A 115 8.40 -15.80 3.07
N LEU A 116 8.72 -15.47 1.81
CA LEU A 116 8.55 -16.39 0.68
C LEU A 116 9.64 -17.48 0.66
N ARG A 117 10.89 -17.10 0.94
CA ARG A 117 12.02 -18.03 1.03
C ARG A 117 12.84 -17.72 2.28
N PRO A 118 12.69 -18.51 3.35
CA PRO A 118 13.36 -18.26 4.62
C PRO A 118 14.89 -18.13 4.50
N SER A 119 15.40 -16.96 4.86
CA SER A 119 16.83 -16.65 4.90
C SER A 119 17.18 -15.89 6.18
N PRO A 120 17.92 -16.49 7.14
CA PRO A 120 18.32 -15.82 8.37
C PRO A 120 19.07 -14.50 8.13
N ALA A 121 19.89 -14.42 7.09
CA ALA A 121 20.64 -13.21 6.73
C ALA A 121 19.71 -12.03 6.38
N LEU A 122 18.62 -12.28 5.65
CA LEU A 122 17.64 -11.23 5.32
C LEU A 122 16.89 -10.75 6.56
N LEU A 123 16.52 -11.66 7.47
CA LEU A 123 15.88 -11.29 8.73
C LEU A 123 16.83 -10.51 9.64
N GLU A 124 18.10 -10.88 9.72
CA GLU A 124 19.12 -10.14 10.46
C GLU A 124 19.25 -8.71 9.93
N LYS A 125 19.29 -8.52 8.60
CA LYS A 125 19.31 -7.18 7.99
C LYS A 125 18.03 -6.39 8.25
N ALA A 126 16.86 -7.04 8.24
CA ALA A 126 15.61 -6.39 8.59
C ALA A 126 15.60 -5.89 10.05
N ILE A 127 16.20 -6.66 10.97
CA ILE A 127 16.36 -6.28 12.38
C ILE A 127 17.32 -5.08 12.50
N GLU A 128 18.51 -5.17 11.89
CA GLU A 128 19.50 -4.08 11.89
C GLU A 128 18.88 -2.76 11.41
N LEU A 129 18.15 -2.79 10.29
CA LEU A 129 17.49 -1.61 9.73
C LEU A 129 16.36 -1.10 10.62
N GLY A 130 15.51 -2.01 11.13
CA GLY A 130 14.42 -1.66 12.03
C GLY A 130 14.92 -0.95 13.29
N ASP A 131 15.99 -1.47 13.90
CA ASP A 131 16.64 -0.88 15.08
C ASP A 131 17.24 0.49 14.75
N ALA A 132 17.91 0.61 13.61
CA ALA A 132 18.52 1.87 13.17
C ALA A 132 17.48 3.00 12.97
N MET A 133 16.22 2.68 12.67
CA MET A 133 15.17 3.67 12.43
C MET A 133 14.33 4.02 13.67
N LEU A 134 14.49 3.34 14.81
CA LEU A 134 13.64 3.54 16.00
C LEU A 134 13.67 4.97 16.57
N PHE A 135 14.78 5.70 16.35
CA PHE A 135 14.93 7.10 16.80
C PHE A 135 14.02 8.07 16.03
N ALA A 136 13.54 7.69 14.84
CA ALA A 136 12.66 8.54 14.03
C ALA A 136 11.39 8.95 14.77
N PHE A 137 10.93 8.09 15.68
CA PHE A 137 9.74 8.26 16.51
C PHE A 137 10.00 9.04 17.80
N ASP A 138 11.22 9.52 18.05
CA ASP A 138 11.57 10.28 19.25
C ASP A 138 11.17 11.75 19.09
N THR A 139 9.88 11.95 18.86
CA THR A 139 9.19 13.24 18.81
C THR A 139 8.21 13.34 19.97
N PRO A 140 7.72 14.54 20.35
CA PRO A 140 6.78 14.69 21.46
C PRO A 140 5.51 13.83 21.33
N THR A 141 5.09 13.54 20.09
CA THR A 141 3.86 12.80 19.80
C THR A 141 4.11 11.35 19.39
N GLY A 142 5.34 11.01 19.03
CA GLY A 142 5.66 9.75 18.35
C GLY A 142 5.35 9.73 16.86
N VAL A 143 4.77 10.80 16.30
CA VAL A 143 4.71 10.98 14.83
C VAL A 143 6.14 11.20 14.33
N PRO A 144 6.68 10.33 13.47
CA PRO A 144 8.08 10.35 13.14
C PRO A 144 8.45 11.49 12.19
N HIS A 145 9.72 11.90 12.20
CA HIS A 145 10.30 12.67 11.10
C HIS A 145 10.42 11.80 9.84
N GLY A 146 10.22 12.39 8.67
CA GLY A 146 10.29 11.72 7.38
C GLY A 146 11.72 11.50 6.89
N THR A 147 12.65 12.43 7.16
CA THR A 147 14.04 12.34 6.69
C THR A 147 14.98 11.99 7.83
N LEU A 148 15.85 11.01 7.62
CA LEU A 148 16.72 10.43 8.63
C LEU A 148 18.20 10.44 8.20
N ASP A 149 19.07 10.78 9.13
CA ASP A 149 20.49 10.46 9.09
C ASP A 149 20.74 9.32 10.08
N LEU A 150 21.05 8.12 9.56
CA LEU A 150 21.24 6.92 10.37
C LEU A 150 22.53 6.98 11.19
N LYS A 151 23.57 7.60 10.64
CA LYS A 151 24.88 7.71 11.29
C LYS A 151 24.81 8.64 12.48
N ASP A 152 24.19 9.80 12.30
CA ASP A 152 24.09 10.83 13.34
C ASP A 152 22.84 10.65 14.23
N GLN A 153 21.97 9.68 13.91
CA GLN A 153 20.68 9.42 14.53
C GLN A 153 19.83 10.68 14.69
N LYS A 154 19.71 11.44 13.59
CA LYS A 154 18.95 12.70 13.53
C LYS A 154 17.83 12.60 12.53
N GLY A 155 16.63 12.95 12.98
CA GLY A 155 15.46 13.08 12.12
C GLY A 155 15.15 14.54 11.86
N HIS A 156 14.75 14.87 10.64
CA HIS A 156 14.23 16.18 10.30
C HIS A 156 13.17 16.06 9.19
N ASN A 157 12.46 17.16 8.94
CA ASN A 157 11.55 17.29 7.82
C ASN A 157 12.00 18.47 6.94
N PRO A 158 11.78 18.43 5.61
CA PRO A 158 12.16 19.54 4.74
C PRO A 158 11.51 20.87 5.12
N SER A 159 12.25 21.98 5.02
CA SER A 159 11.77 23.30 5.46
C SER A 159 10.49 23.76 4.76
N TRP A 160 10.28 23.37 3.50
CA TRP A 160 9.08 23.69 2.72
C TRP A 160 7.81 22.98 3.23
N THR A 161 7.94 21.92 4.06
CA THR A 161 6.80 21.33 4.78
C THR A 161 6.48 22.06 6.09
N SER A 162 7.18 23.15 6.41
CA SER A 162 7.14 23.78 7.72
C SER A 162 7.40 22.76 8.83
N GLU A 163 8.37 21.87 8.60
CA GLU A 163 8.77 20.77 9.49
C GLU A 163 7.68 19.72 9.78
N HIS A 164 6.58 19.71 9.02
CA HIS A 164 5.56 18.66 9.14
C HIS A 164 5.96 17.40 8.40
N SER A 165 5.51 16.26 8.91
CA SER A 165 5.64 14.96 8.25
C SER A 165 4.49 14.77 7.28
N THR A 166 4.71 14.01 6.22
CA THR A 166 3.66 13.62 5.27
C THR A 166 2.74 12.57 5.91
N VAL A 167 1.42 12.65 5.68
CA VAL A 167 0.45 11.70 6.26
C VAL A 167 0.68 10.25 5.79
N ALA A 168 0.86 10.03 4.50
CA ALA A 168 1.20 8.71 3.96
C ALA A 168 2.49 8.16 4.58
N GLU A 169 3.54 8.98 4.67
CA GLU A 169 4.83 8.52 5.24
C GLU A 169 4.72 8.09 6.71
N VAL A 170 3.81 8.70 7.45
CA VAL A 170 3.54 8.38 8.86
C VAL A 170 2.60 7.17 9.02
N GLY A 171 1.68 6.99 8.06
CA GLY A 171 0.59 6.03 8.12
C GLY A 171 0.78 4.76 7.30
N SER A 172 1.92 4.65 6.61
CA SER A 172 2.23 3.56 5.68
C SER A 172 3.56 2.87 6.01
N ILE A 173 3.78 2.61 7.30
CA ILE A 173 4.96 1.90 7.83
C ILE A 173 4.58 0.82 8.86
N GLN A 174 3.29 0.71 9.16
CA GLN A 174 2.78 -0.09 10.27
C GLN A 174 2.86 -1.59 9.97
N MET A 175 2.70 -2.00 8.72
CA MET A 175 2.71 -3.42 8.35
C MET A 175 4.08 -4.04 8.59
N GLU A 176 5.13 -3.36 8.13
CA GLU A 176 6.53 -3.79 8.17
C GLU A 176 7.01 -3.88 9.62
N PHE A 177 6.80 -2.83 10.41
CA PHE A 177 7.20 -2.81 11.82
C PHE A 177 6.40 -3.83 12.66
N ARG A 178 5.11 -4.04 12.37
CA ARG A 178 4.32 -5.09 13.05
C ARG A 178 4.79 -6.49 12.66
N LEU A 179 5.10 -6.71 11.38
CA LEU A 179 5.64 -7.98 10.90
C LEU A 179 7.02 -8.25 11.51
N LEU A 180 7.89 -7.23 11.60
CA LEU A 180 9.19 -7.35 12.27
C LEU A 180 9.02 -7.73 13.74
N SER A 181 8.09 -7.10 14.47
CA SER A 181 7.76 -7.51 15.85
C SER A 181 7.32 -8.96 15.93
N LYS A 182 6.46 -9.40 15.02
CA LYS A 182 5.96 -10.76 14.97
C LYS A 182 7.06 -11.79 14.67
N ARG A 183 8.01 -11.45 13.80
CA ARG A 183 9.12 -12.33 13.41
C ARG A 183 10.19 -12.42 14.49
N THR A 184 10.44 -11.34 15.21
CA THR A 184 11.51 -11.25 16.23
C THR A 184 11.03 -11.56 17.65
N GLY A 185 9.73 -11.43 17.91
CA GLY A 185 9.17 -11.42 19.26
C GLY A 185 9.42 -10.13 20.04
N ASN A 186 10.09 -9.12 19.45
CA ASN A 186 10.37 -7.84 20.08
C ASN A 186 9.19 -6.87 19.86
N PRO A 187 8.45 -6.45 20.90
CA PRO A 187 7.26 -5.61 20.73
C PRO A 187 7.57 -4.16 20.35
N VAL A 188 8.83 -3.71 20.49
CA VAL A 188 9.20 -2.30 20.33
C VAL A 188 8.78 -1.72 18.98
N TYR A 189 8.91 -2.49 17.88
CA TYR A 189 8.61 -1.99 16.54
C TYR A 189 7.10 -1.70 16.42
N ARG A 190 6.24 -2.60 16.88
CA ARG A 190 4.78 -2.45 16.91
C ARG A 190 4.36 -1.29 17.82
N GLU A 191 4.99 -1.16 18.98
CA GLU A 191 4.69 -0.08 19.93
C GLU A 191 5.05 1.30 19.38
N LYS A 192 6.17 1.41 18.66
CA LYS A 192 6.59 2.66 18.02
C LYS A 192 5.59 3.13 16.96
N VAL A 193 5.16 2.24 16.07
CA VAL A 193 4.19 2.60 15.00
C VAL A 193 2.74 2.74 15.47
N ALA A 194 2.40 2.28 16.68
CA ALA A 194 1.08 2.52 17.27
C ALA A 194 0.86 4.01 17.64
N LYS A 195 1.93 4.74 17.99
CA LYS A 195 1.85 6.17 18.33
C LYS A 195 1.35 7.04 17.16
N PRO A 196 1.94 6.99 15.94
CA PRO A 196 1.40 7.73 14.82
C PRO A 196 -0.01 7.28 14.42
N THR A 197 -0.32 5.97 14.51
CA THR A 197 -1.69 5.47 14.24
C THR A 197 -2.74 6.12 15.15
N HIS A 198 -2.42 6.33 16.43
CA HIS A 198 -3.29 7.06 17.35
C HIS A 198 -3.62 8.48 16.83
N TRP A 199 -2.61 9.24 16.39
CA TRP A 199 -2.83 10.61 15.90
C TRP A 199 -3.57 10.65 14.56
N LEU A 200 -3.33 9.68 13.67
CA LEU A 200 -4.10 9.54 12.43
C LEU A 200 -5.57 9.25 12.71
N LYS A 201 -5.88 8.42 13.71
CA LYS A 201 -7.25 8.19 14.17
C LYS A 201 -7.89 9.46 14.72
N GLU A 202 -7.22 10.19 15.60
CA GLU A 202 -7.76 11.45 16.14
C GLU A 202 -8.02 12.47 15.03
N ALA A 203 -7.12 12.59 14.06
CA ALA A 203 -7.28 13.44 12.90
C ALA A 203 -8.48 13.03 12.03
N LEU A 204 -8.68 11.72 11.79
CA LEU A 204 -9.82 11.21 11.05
C LEU A 204 -11.15 11.45 11.79
N ASN A 205 -11.16 11.30 13.12
CA ASN A 205 -12.34 11.59 13.95
C ASN A 205 -12.72 13.08 13.90
N GLU A 206 -11.73 13.98 13.86
CA GLU A 206 -11.98 15.44 13.81
C GLU A 206 -12.43 15.90 12.41
N ARG A 207 -11.81 15.39 11.34
CA ARG A 207 -11.92 15.97 9.98
C ARG A 207 -12.62 15.07 8.96
N GLY A 208 -12.75 13.77 9.22
CA GLY A 208 -13.31 12.77 8.32
C GLY A 208 -12.38 12.32 7.19
N LEU A 209 -11.46 13.18 6.72
CA LEU A 209 -10.47 12.89 5.69
C LEU A 209 -9.15 13.62 5.98
N PHE A 210 -8.05 13.11 5.44
CA PHE A 210 -6.72 13.68 5.64
C PHE A 210 -6.39 14.80 4.65
N THR A 211 -5.69 15.81 5.16
CA THR A 211 -4.82 16.66 4.35
C THR A 211 -3.41 16.04 4.27
N GLN A 212 -2.51 16.65 3.53
CA GLN A 212 -1.22 16.04 3.19
C GLN A 212 -0.20 15.94 4.35
N PHE A 213 -0.35 16.72 5.43
CA PHE A 213 0.73 16.88 6.42
C PHE A 213 0.22 16.85 7.86
N ILE A 214 1.04 16.29 8.75
CA ILE A 214 0.79 16.15 10.18
C ILE A 214 2.01 16.63 10.99
N SER A 215 1.76 17.34 12.09
CA SER A 215 2.83 17.90 12.93
C SER A 215 3.45 16.82 13.83
N PRO A 216 4.78 16.62 13.83
CA PRO A 216 5.45 15.73 14.78
C PRO A 216 5.40 16.23 16.23
N ILE A 217 5.10 17.52 16.43
CA ILE A 217 5.07 18.16 17.75
C ILE A 217 3.68 18.14 18.38
N THR A 218 2.63 18.30 17.57
CA THR A 218 1.24 18.45 18.07
C THR A 218 0.29 17.35 17.63
N GLY A 219 0.68 16.54 16.64
CA GLY A 219 -0.16 15.48 16.07
C GLY A 219 -1.34 16.00 15.26
N ARG A 220 -1.44 17.32 15.04
CA ARG A 220 -2.51 17.95 14.27
C ARG A 220 -2.17 17.96 12.79
N LEU A 221 -3.21 17.79 11.97
CA LEU A 221 -3.12 18.02 10.54
C LEU A 221 -2.87 19.49 10.23
N ARG A 222 -2.00 19.74 9.24
CA ARG A 222 -1.87 21.05 8.63
C ARG A 222 -3.07 21.30 7.71
N PRO A 223 -3.79 22.43 7.83
CA PRO A 223 -4.84 22.78 6.88
C PRO A 223 -4.31 22.76 5.43
N GLY A 224 -5.13 22.29 4.50
CA GLY A 224 -4.73 22.16 3.10
C GLY A 224 -5.74 21.40 2.27
N VAL A 225 -5.29 20.95 1.10
CA VAL A 225 -6.08 20.15 0.18
C VAL A 225 -6.26 18.73 0.74
N ILE A 226 -7.49 18.23 0.65
CA ILE A 226 -7.81 16.82 0.83
C ILE A 226 -7.62 16.15 -0.53
N THR A 227 -6.80 15.11 -0.57
CA THR A 227 -6.48 14.34 -1.78
C THR A 227 -6.35 12.87 -1.41
N LEU A 228 -6.52 12.00 -2.40
CA LEU A 228 -6.15 10.57 -2.31
C LEU A 228 -4.88 10.27 -3.10
N GLY A 229 -4.26 11.28 -3.70
CA GLY A 229 -3.02 11.13 -4.44
C GLY A 229 -1.81 11.21 -3.51
N ALA A 230 -0.73 11.75 -4.06
CA ALA A 230 0.55 11.82 -3.38
C ALA A 230 0.40 12.44 -1.98
N ARG A 231 1.10 11.85 -1.00
CA ARG A 231 1.17 12.25 0.42
C ARG A 231 0.03 11.76 1.30
N VAL A 232 -1.01 11.15 0.72
CA VAL A 232 -2.14 10.65 1.51
C VAL A 232 -2.49 9.21 1.14
N ASP A 233 -2.64 8.90 -0.16
CA ASP A 233 -2.98 7.58 -0.72
C ASP A 233 -2.94 6.37 0.25
N SER A 234 -1.73 5.93 0.57
CA SER A 234 -1.42 4.65 1.20
C SER A 234 -1.80 4.59 2.67
N VAL A 235 -2.09 5.71 3.35
CA VAL A 235 -2.62 5.63 4.73
C VAL A 235 -3.97 4.90 4.75
N TYR A 236 -4.81 5.15 3.74
CA TYR A 236 -6.10 4.49 3.61
C TYR A 236 -5.94 3.03 3.22
N GLU A 237 -4.98 2.73 2.34
CA GLU A 237 -4.60 1.36 1.99
C GLU A 237 -4.18 0.55 3.22
N TYR A 238 -3.35 1.14 4.08
CA TYR A 238 -2.82 0.47 5.27
C TYR A 238 -3.91 0.18 6.31
N PHE A 239 -4.92 1.04 6.45
CA PHE A 239 -6.06 0.71 7.32
C PHE A 239 -6.74 -0.59 6.90
N LEU A 240 -6.98 -0.82 5.60
CA LEU A 240 -7.52 -2.10 5.16
C LEU A 240 -6.51 -3.22 5.31
N LYS A 241 -5.27 -3.02 4.85
CA LYS A 241 -4.27 -4.09 4.82
C LYS A 241 -3.86 -4.56 6.21
N LEU A 242 -3.83 -3.70 7.22
CA LEU A 242 -3.59 -4.10 8.61
C LEU A 242 -4.69 -5.04 9.13
N TRP A 243 -5.96 -4.74 8.82
CA TRP A 243 -7.07 -5.63 9.15
C TRP A 243 -6.96 -6.99 8.45
N VAL A 244 -6.62 -7.00 7.16
CA VAL A 244 -6.40 -8.22 6.38
C VAL A 244 -5.21 -9.02 6.92
N MET A 245 -4.08 -8.37 7.20
CA MET A 245 -2.85 -8.98 7.73
C MET A 245 -3.08 -9.69 9.07
N GLU A 246 -3.97 -9.13 9.91
CA GLU A 246 -4.37 -9.72 11.17
C GLU A 246 -5.51 -10.73 11.04
N GLY A 247 -5.81 -11.19 9.82
CA GLY A 247 -6.84 -12.20 9.57
C GLY A 247 -8.23 -11.74 10.00
N GLY A 248 -8.52 -10.44 9.87
CA GLY A 248 -9.82 -9.86 10.19
C GLY A 248 -10.01 -9.45 11.65
N ARG A 249 -8.99 -9.55 12.51
CA ARG A 249 -9.10 -9.31 13.96
C ARG A 249 -8.83 -7.87 14.40
N ASP A 250 -8.24 -7.04 13.54
CA ASP A 250 -7.91 -5.64 13.87
C ASP A 250 -9.13 -4.73 13.66
N ALA A 251 -10.03 -4.71 14.63
CA ALA A 251 -11.29 -3.97 14.55
C ALA A 251 -11.10 -2.45 14.40
N GLU A 252 -10.00 -1.89 14.93
CA GLU A 252 -9.72 -0.46 14.79
C GLU A 252 -9.36 -0.12 13.34
N SER A 253 -8.45 -0.88 12.73
CA SER A 253 -8.06 -0.68 11.34
C SER A 253 -9.25 -0.84 10.39
N ARG A 254 -10.15 -1.79 10.69
CA ARG A 254 -11.42 -1.95 9.95
C ARG A 254 -12.30 -0.70 10.01
N ARG A 255 -12.54 -0.14 11.21
CA ARG A 255 -13.37 1.05 11.38
C ARG A 255 -12.77 2.27 10.68
N LEU A 256 -11.44 2.42 10.74
CA LEU A 256 -10.74 3.51 10.05
C LEU A 256 -10.90 3.41 8.53
N TRP A 257 -10.79 2.20 7.97
CA TRP A 257 -11.05 1.95 6.55
C TRP A 257 -12.49 2.28 6.18
N GLU A 258 -13.48 1.76 6.91
CA GLU A 258 -14.91 1.97 6.62
C GLU A 258 -15.30 3.46 6.68
N ALA A 259 -14.87 4.16 7.73
CA ALA A 259 -15.12 5.59 7.87
C ALA A 259 -14.50 6.38 6.72
N SER A 260 -13.26 6.03 6.34
CA SER A 260 -12.56 6.68 5.23
C SER A 260 -13.25 6.44 3.91
N ILE A 261 -13.52 5.18 3.53
CA ILE A 261 -14.07 4.85 2.21
C ILE A 261 -15.48 5.42 2.04
N GLN A 262 -16.30 5.44 3.08
CA GLN A 262 -17.62 6.08 3.04
C GLN A 262 -17.50 7.58 2.73
N LYS A 263 -16.57 8.27 3.38
CA LYS A 263 -16.31 9.70 3.17
C LYS A 263 -15.73 10.00 1.80
N ILE A 264 -14.80 9.16 1.33
CA ILE A 264 -14.22 9.26 -0.01
C ILE A 264 -15.32 9.18 -1.07
N LEU A 265 -16.15 8.14 -1.01
CA LEU A 265 -17.19 7.91 -2.02
C LEU A 265 -18.30 8.98 -1.99
N SER A 266 -18.64 9.49 -0.82
CA SER A 266 -19.71 10.49 -0.69
C SER A 266 -19.25 11.93 -0.95
N GLU A 267 -17.99 12.28 -0.66
CA GLU A 267 -17.53 13.66 -0.73
C GLU A 267 -16.59 13.95 -1.90
N LEU A 268 -15.92 12.95 -2.47
CA LEU A 268 -14.86 13.16 -3.46
C LEU A 268 -15.14 12.51 -4.82
N THR A 269 -16.13 11.64 -4.95
CA THR A 269 -16.44 10.98 -6.22
C THR A 269 -17.23 11.90 -7.14
N LEU A 270 -16.74 12.05 -8.38
CA LEU A 270 -17.37 12.83 -9.45
C LEU A 270 -17.51 11.99 -10.71
N ARG A 271 -18.41 12.42 -11.60
CA ARG A 271 -18.55 11.89 -12.96
C ARG A 271 -18.08 12.94 -13.98
N SER A 272 -17.25 12.54 -14.93
CA SER A 272 -16.81 13.41 -16.02
C SER A 272 -17.96 13.68 -16.98
N ASN A 273 -18.32 14.95 -17.20
CA ASN A 273 -19.37 15.32 -18.17
C ASN A 273 -19.02 14.94 -19.62
N ALA A 274 -17.73 14.84 -19.94
CA ALA A 274 -17.29 14.54 -21.31
C ALA A 274 -17.31 13.05 -21.65
N THR A 275 -17.13 12.18 -20.66
CA THR A 275 -16.91 10.74 -20.88
C THR A 275 -17.86 9.84 -20.08
N GLY A 276 -18.57 10.39 -19.09
CA GLY A 276 -19.34 9.60 -18.14
C GLY A 276 -18.47 8.80 -17.15
N LEU A 277 -17.14 8.95 -17.16
CA LEU A 277 -16.27 8.19 -16.28
C LEU A 277 -16.28 8.72 -14.85
N THR A 278 -16.34 7.80 -13.89
CA THR A 278 -16.22 8.08 -12.46
C THR A 278 -14.76 8.28 -12.08
N PHE A 279 -14.47 9.33 -11.32
CA PHE A 279 -13.13 9.60 -10.79
C PHE A 279 -13.20 10.16 -9.37
N VAL A 280 -12.09 10.10 -8.64
CA VAL A 280 -11.99 10.67 -7.29
C VAL A 280 -11.23 12.00 -7.37
N ALA A 281 -11.92 13.06 -7.02
CA ALA A 281 -11.46 14.45 -7.05
C ALA A 281 -10.64 14.82 -5.81
N GLU A 282 -9.88 15.91 -5.92
CA GLU A 282 -9.35 16.61 -4.74
C GLU A 282 -10.36 17.61 -4.21
N LYS A 283 -10.22 18.00 -2.94
CA LYS A 283 -11.10 18.99 -2.27
C LYS A 283 -10.28 20.07 -1.58
N ASN A 284 -10.54 21.33 -1.92
CA ASN A 284 -9.95 22.49 -1.26
C ASN A 284 -11.06 23.31 -0.59
N GLY A 285 -11.12 23.25 0.75
CA GLY A 285 -12.24 23.79 1.51
C GLY A 285 -13.55 23.11 1.11
N HIS A 286 -14.48 23.87 0.53
CA HIS A 286 -15.77 23.37 0.04
C HIS A 286 -15.79 23.06 -1.46
N THR A 287 -14.68 23.33 -2.16
CA THR A 287 -14.63 23.20 -3.62
C THR A 287 -13.97 21.89 -4.02
N LEU A 288 -14.66 21.12 -4.87
CA LEU A 288 -14.08 19.96 -5.53
C LEU A 288 -13.28 20.39 -6.77
N LEU A 289 -12.12 19.77 -6.94
CA LEU A 289 -11.20 20.02 -8.04
C LEU A 289 -11.19 18.78 -8.95
N GLY A 290 -11.51 18.96 -10.23
CA GLY A 290 -11.53 17.90 -11.24
C GLY A 290 -10.13 17.37 -11.63
N LYS A 291 -9.35 16.96 -10.63
CA LYS A 291 -7.99 16.45 -10.72
C LYS A 291 -7.94 15.10 -10.02
N MET A 292 -7.30 14.11 -10.65
CA MET A 292 -7.02 12.80 -10.07
C MET A 292 -5.58 12.41 -10.44
N ASP A 293 -4.75 12.15 -9.44
CA ASP A 293 -3.40 11.62 -9.69
C ASP A 293 -3.50 10.15 -10.12
N HIS A 294 -2.56 9.67 -10.95
CA HIS A 294 -2.47 8.25 -11.29
C HIS A 294 -2.38 7.36 -10.04
N LEU A 295 -1.74 7.87 -8.97
CA LEU A 295 -1.62 7.17 -7.69
C LEU A 295 -2.97 6.71 -7.14
N VAL A 296 -4.05 7.49 -7.35
CA VAL A 296 -5.41 7.19 -6.86
C VAL A 296 -5.97 5.91 -7.48
N CYS A 297 -5.42 5.42 -8.59
CA CYS A 297 -5.79 4.14 -9.20
C CYS A 297 -5.48 2.92 -8.31
N PHE A 298 -4.81 3.09 -7.15
CA PHE A 298 -4.72 2.03 -6.13
C PHE A 298 -6.10 1.68 -5.53
N LEU A 299 -7.00 2.67 -5.44
CA LEU A 299 -8.23 2.57 -4.65
C LEU A 299 -9.17 1.45 -5.12
N PRO A 300 -9.46 1.27 -6.43
CA PRO A 300 -10.27 0.15 -6.89
C PRO A 300 -9.71 -1.22 -6.48
N GLY A 301 -8.38 -1.39 -6.51
CA GLY A 301 -7.72 -2.63 -6.07
C GLY A 301 -7.92 -2.90 -4.58
N VAL A 302 -7.79 -1.86 -3.75
CA VAL A 302 -8.03 -1.96 -2.29
C VAL A 302 -9.51 -2.25 -1.99
N MET A 303 -10.44 -1.64 -2.73
CA MET A 303 -11.88 -1.94 -2.60
C MET A 303 -12.21 -3.39 -2.99
N ALA A 304 -11.62 -3.89 -4.07
CA ALA A 304 -11.78 -5.28 -4.50
C ALA A 304 -11.19 -6.26 -3.47
N LEU A 305 -10.06 -5.90 -2.84
CA LEU A 305 -9.46 -6.66 -1.74
C LEU A 305 -10.41 -6.76 -0.54
N ASP A 306 -11.01 -5.65 -0.10
CA ASP A 306 -11.98 -5.64 0.99
C ASP A 306 -13.15 -6.59 0.70
N TYR A 307 -13.78 -6.42 -0.47
CA TYR A 307 -14.90 -7.24 -0.89
C TYR A 307 -14.55 -8.73 -0.90
N THR A 308 -13.43 -9.09 -1.52
CA THR A 308 -12.99 -10.48 -1.65
C THR A 308 -12.66 -11.09 -0.29
N PHE A 309 -11.92 -10.37 0.56
CA PHE A 309 -11.52 -10.87 1.87
C PHE A 309 -12.73 -11.12 2.79
N ARG A 310 -13.72 -10.21 2.81
CA ARG A 310 -14.98 -10.42 3.55
C ARG A 310 -15.74 -11.64 3.06
N ARG A 311 -15.86 -11.78 1.74
CA ARG A 311 -16.57 -12.91 1.13
C ARG A 311 -15.93 -14.25 1.49
N GLU A 312 -14.62 -14.36 1.40
CA GLU A 312 -13.89 -15.59 1.73
C GLU A 312 -13.92 -15.90 3.23
N THR A 313 -13.85 -14.88 4.10
CA THR A 313 -13.99 -15.05 5.55
C THR A 313 -15.38 -15.57 5.92
N LYS A 314 -16.45 -14.99 5.33
CA LYS A 314 -17.83 -15.46 5.52
C LYS A 314 -18.00 -16.91 5.08
N LYS A 315 -17.46 -17.30 3.91
CA LYS A 315 -17.49 -18.69 3.42
C LYS A 315 -16.80 -19.65 4.40
N LYS A 316 -15.67 -19.28 4.98
CA LYS A 316 -14.95 -20.11 5.97
C LYS A 316 -15.76 -20.29 7.26
N ILE A 317 -16.40 -19.23 7.76
CA ILE A 317 -17.26 -19.30 8.95
C ILE A 317 -18.45 -20.23 8.68
N LEU A 318 -19.14 -20.06 7.55
CA LEU A 318 -20.28 -20.92 7.18
C LEU A 318 -19.88 -22.39 7.04
N LYS A 319 -18.74 -22.70 6.39
CA LYS A 319 -18.22 -24.07 6.28
C LYS A 319 -17.86 -24.69 7.64
N ASN A 320 -17.33 -23.89 8.57
CA ASN A 320 -16.99 -24.37 9.91
C ASN A 320 -18.26 -24.58 10.77
N ASN A 321 -19.30 -23.77 10.55
CA ASN A 321 -20.59 -23.90 11.22
C ASN A 321 -21.41 -25.10 10.68
N ASP A 322 -21.31 -25.43 9.38
CA ASP A 322 -21.87 -26.67 8.82
C ASP A 322 -21.20 -27.95 9.34
N HIS A 323 -20.07 -27.83 10.07
CA HIS A 323 -19.42 -28.95 10.77
C HIS A 323 -19.60 -28.88 12.29
N SER A 324 -20.28 -27.85 12.80
CA SER A 324 -20.64 -27.67 14.19
C SER A 324 -22.14 -27.38 14.29
N ASP A 325 -22.93 -28.42 14.06
CA ASP A 325 -24.33 -28.40 14.44
C ASP A 325 -24.40 -28.24 15.98
N GLN A 326 -25.19 -27.26 16.42
CA GLN A 326 -25.46 -26.81 17.80
C GLN A 326 -24.50 -25.75 18.39
N THR A 327 -24.80 -24.47 18.19
CA THR A 327 -25.34 -23.55 19.24
C THR A 327 -25.71 -22.19 18.64
N ASN A 328 -26.86 -21.66 19.06
CA ASN A 328 -27.36 -20.31 18.77
C ASN A 328 -26.35 -19.24 19.19
N ASP A 329 -26.14 -18.23 18.35
CA ASP A 329 -25.90 -16.85 18.78
C ASP A 329 -26.42 -15.89 17.70
N GLU A 330 -27.57 -15.30 17.99
CA GLU A 330 -28.08 -14.09 17.38
C GLU A 330 -27.33 -12.91 18.01
N ASP A 331 -26.49 -12.22 17.23
CA ASP A 331 -26.21 -10.77 17.27
C ASP A 331 -24.79 -10.48 16.76
N ASP A 332 -24.64 -10.24 15.44
CA ASP A 332 -23.56 -9.37 14.92
C ASP A 332 -23.71 -8.96 13.44
N ASN A 333 -24.90 -9.04 12.85
CA ASN A 333 -25.08 -8.84 11.40
C ASN A 333 -25.87 -7.57 11.03
N LYS A 334 -25.46 -6.43 11.59
CA LYS A 334 -25.85 -5.11 11.04
C LYS A 334 -24.64 -4.40 10.44
N LEU A 335 -24.04 -5.01 9.42
CA LEU A 335 -23.22 -4.29 8.46
C LEU A 335 -24.14 -3.78 7.35
N THR A 336 -24.36 -2.46 7.30
CA THR A 336 -24.94 -1.82 6.12
C THR A 336 -24.05 -2.12 4.91
N PRO A 337 -24.58 -2.74 3.84
CA PRO A 337 -23.86 -2.83 2.58
C PRO A 337 -23.49 -1.43 2.11
N VAL A 338 -22.26 -1.24 1.67
CA VAL A 338 -21.94 -0.12 0.79
C VAL A 338 -22.67 -0.42 -0.51
N ASN A 339 -23.82 0.20 -0.71
CA ASN A 339 -24.54 0.12 -1.98
C ASN A 339 -23.71 0.89 -3.02
N PHE A 340 -23.24 0.16 -4.02
CA PHE A 340 -22.85 0.77 -5.28
C PHE A 340 -24.13 1.26 -5.98
N PRO A 341 -24.15 2.45 -6.58
CA PRO A 341 -25.25 2.81 -7.46
C PRO A 341 -25.28 1.80 -8.61
N ASN A 342 -26.31 0.96 -8.62
CA ASN A 342 -26.64 0.14 -9.78
C ASN A 342 -27.13 1.09 -10.87
N GLU A 343 -26.59 0.93 -12.08
CA GLU A 343 -27.30 1.28 -13.30
C GLU A 343 -28.60 0.46 -13.37
N ASP A 344 -29.62 1.02 -14.01
CA ASP A 344 -30.98 0.49 -14.23
C ASP A 344 -32.05 0.97 -13.23
N ASP A 345 -32.60 2.15 -13.54
CA ASP A 345 -34.03 2.49 -13.38
C ASP A 345 -34.39 3.63 -14.36
N ASP A 346 -34.17 3.41 -15.66
CA ASP A 346 -34.89 4.15 -16.71
C ASP A 346 -36.14 3.34 -17.07
N HIS A 347 -37.12 3.36 -16.16
CA HIS A 347 -38.48 3.01 -16.51
C HIS A 347 -39.18 4.27 -17.04
N HIS A 348 -39.58 4.17 -18.31
CA HIS A 348 -40.57 5.01 -18.99
C HIS A 348 -41.64 5.57 -18.04
N ASP A 349 -41.80 6.88 -18.06
CA ASP A 349 -43.12 7.50 -18.00
C ASP A 349 -43.19 8.57 -19.10
N ASP A 350 -43.90 8.20 -20.17
CA ASP A 350 -44.50 9.14 -21.12
C ASP A 350 -45.49 10.02 -20.36
N HIS A 351 -45.30 11.33 -20.42
CA HIS A 351 -46.43 12.25 -20.40
C HIS A 351 -46.13 13.49 -21.26
N ASP A 352 -46.92 13.60 -22.32
CA ASP A 352 -47.23 14.80 -23.06
C ASP A 352 -47.46 16.01 -22.13
N ASP A 353 -46.96 17.18 -22.51
CA ASP A 353 -47.81 18.37 -22.62
C ASP A 353 -47.07 19.50 -23.36
N ASP A 354 -47.84 20.13 -24.25
CA ASP A 354 -47.56 21.25 -25.15
C ASP A 354 -47.06 22.54 -24.46
N ASP A 355 -46.06 23.20 -25.06
CA ASP A 355 -46.07 24.61 -25.56
C ASP A 355 -44.67 25.11 -25.97
#